data_AF-A0A0K2J8W7-F1
#
_entry.id   AF-A0A0K2J8W7-F1
#
_cell.length_a   1.000
_cell.length_b   1.000
_cell.length_c   1.000
_cell.angle_alpha   90.00
_cell.angle_beta   90.00
_cell.angle_gamma   90.00
#
_symmetry.space_group_name_H-M   'P 1'
#
loop_
_entity.id
_entity.type
_entity.pdbx_description
1 polymer ?
#
loop_
_entity_poly.entity_id
_entity_poly.type
_entity_poly.pdbx_seq_one_letter_code
_entity_poly.pdbx_strand_id
1 'polypeptide(L)'
;MKDIIKKSVLIVNLEGFNGLRNRIILNFFIITLLTVLQFQDIGTQIIGNYFSVIWISINSYYICTIFLKGNKSAFLLLSRLSNSKKFFLLFSVSFIINIPYLFYIIIQLFFLKAGILQIIYISMLQYIFGIIFGIITAFFYKKNIGIGMVILLGFLNFFKYNIYSYDAYNHLFSISEMLYSVNSTNITNILGFMLMIIFGIFFSVILMDQNNKYKKMKIITLIISLLSVYLFRLYIELLESNKIEKEKYKVVNVSNQKIYYKGISEAQAKNLGEIEIYFEEEYNKITGTIENRKIFIKKLFLTDILWTFKKNRIFPITFKDNVIQINVLSDSMMNFNNFYLLKNFIEETEKPFINKNYDRSNKYINHLLEGFSIIVKKNIGKELKSYSGNKIEEYYNNDLKKIFLSPSNKNNFIKRIAMLIYDKYPEKSILFFQIICKNKPKNDKEFLILLKNNFIMLYNDKDVKNVIKEAKVEIKL
;
A
#
# COMPACT_ATOMS: atom_id res chain seq x y z
N MET A 1 18.01 -25.48 -31.85
CA MET A 1 17.73 -24.38 -30.89
C MET A 1 18.10 -24.76 -29.45
N LYS A 2 17.66 -25.93 -28.96
CA LYS A 2 17.96 -26.44 -27.60
C LYS A 2 19.46 -26.44 -27.25
N ASP A 3 20.32 -26.91 -28.15
CA ASP A 3 21.78 -26.94 -27.88
C ASP A 3 22.42 -25.56 -27.89
N ILE A 4 21.89 -24.64 -28.69
CA ILE A 4 22.31 -23.23 -28.71
C ILE A 4 21.99 -22.59 -27.35
N ILE A 5 20.78 -22.82 -26.83
CA ILE A 5 20.37 -22.33 -25.50
C ILE A 5 21.30 -22.89 -24.41
N LYS A 6 21.57 -24.20 -24.41
CA LYS A 6 22.50 -24.82 -23.45
C LYS A 6 23.89 -24.18 -23.49
N LYS A 7 24.45 -24.01 -24.69
CA LYS A 7 25.74 -23.33 -24.88
C LYS A 7 25.71 -21.88 -24.40
N SER A 8 24.65 -21.14 -24.70
CA SER A 8 24.47 -19.76 -24.25
C SER A 8 24.38 -19.66 -22.72
N VAL A 9 23.70 -20.58 -22.04
CA VAL A 9 23.65 -20.61 -20.57
C VAL A 9 25.05 -20.87 -19.98
N LEU A 10 25.83 -21.77 -20.57
CA LEU A 10 27.22 -22.03 -20.14
C LEU A 10 28.10 -20.77 -20.30
N ILE A 11 27.99 -20.08 -21.43
CA ILE A 11 28.70 -18.82 -21.68
C ILE A 11 28.35 -17.79 -20.60
N VAL A 12 27.06 -17.61 -20.30
CA VAL A 12 26.64 -16.66 -19.27
C VAL A 12 27.17 -17.04 -17.88
N ASN A 13 27.15 -18.32 -17.52
CA ASN A 13 27.69 -18.76 -16.23
C ASN A 13 29.19 -18.46 -16.12
N LEU A 14 29.95 -18.69 -17.18
CA LEU A 14 31.39 -18.47 -17.20
C LEU A 14 31.74 -16.98 -17.25
N GLU A 15 31.15 -16.23 -18.19
CA GLU A 15 31.53 -14.84 -18.45
C GLU A 15 30.76 -13.81 -17.61
N GLY A 16 29.52 -14.10 -17.25
CA GLY A 16 28.67 -13.20 -16.47
C GLY A 16 28.81 -13.37 -14.96
N PHE A 17 29.01 -14.61 -14.49
CA PHE A 17 29.05 -14.92 -13.06
C PHE A 17 30.39 -15.47 -12.57
N ASN A 18 31.42 -15.59 -13.44
CA ASN A 18 32.70 -16.23 -13.12
C ASN A 18 32.54 -17.66 -12.57
N GLY A 19 31.59 -18.41 -13.13
CA GLY A 19 31.30 -19.81 -12.79
C GLY A 19 29.96 -20.04 -12.10
N LEU A 20 29.49 -21.30 -12.17
CA LEU A 20 28.20 -21.71 -11.59
C LEU A 20 28.15 -21.52 -10.06
N ARG A 21 29.25 -21.79 -9.36
CA ARG A 21 29.35 -21.67 -7.90
C ARG A 21 29.05 -20.24 -7.43
N ASN A 22 29.68 -19.25 -8.07
CA ASN A 22 29.50 -17.85 -7.74
C ASN A 22 28.07 -17.38 -8.02
N ARG A 23 27.45 -17.85 -9.11
CA ARG A 23 26.02 -17.59 -9.39
C ARG A 23 25.12 -18.12 -8.28
N ILE A 24 25.38 -19.34 -7.80
CA ILE A 24 24.58 -19.95 -6.71
C ILE A 24 24.74 -19.13 -5.43
N ILE A 25 25.96 -18.73 -5.07
CA ILE A 25 26.23 -17.91 -3.88
C ILE A 25 25.53 -16.55 -3.97
N LEU A 26 25.62 -15.87 -5.12
CA LEU A 26 24.93 -14.60 -5.34
C LEU A 26 23.42 -14.73 -5.21
N ASN A 27 22.83 -15.73 -5.88
CA ASN A 27 21.39 -15.99 -5.81
C ASN A 27 20.96 -16.31 -4.36
N PHE A 28 21.75 -17.10 -3.63
CA PHE A 28 21.49 -17.40 -2.22
C PHE A 28 21.44 -16.13 -1.38
N PHE A 29 22.47 -15.28 -1.46
CA PHE A 29 22.53 -14.02 -0.72
C PHE A 29 21.31 -13.12 -0.99
N ILE A 30 20.91 -13.00 -2.26
CA ILE A 30 19.79 -12.14 -2.67
C ILE A 30 18.46 -12.73 -2.24
N ILE A 31 18.27 -14.04 -2.36
CA ILE A 31 17.06 -14.71 -1.87
C ILE A 31 16.97 -14.59 -0.36
N THR A 32 18.06 -14.68 0.38
CA THR A 32 18.07 -14.45 1.83
C THR A 32 17.66 -13.02 2.16
N LEU A 33 18.23 -12.02 1.49
CA LEU A 33 17.84 -10.61 1.66
C LEU A 33 16.35 -10.40 1.38
N LEU A 34 15.86 -10.93 0.27
CA LEU A 34 14.45 -10.89 -0.13
C LEU A 34 13.55 -11.56 0.91
N THR A 35 13.98 -12.69 1.47
CA THR A 35 13.25 -13.42 2.51
C THR A 35 13.17 -12.62 3.82
N VAL A 36 14.22 -11.90 4.21
CA VAL A 36 14.18 -10.98 5.35
C VAL A 36 13.15 -9.87 5.13
N LEU A 37 13.08 -9.31 3.92
CA LEU A 37 12.07 -8.31 3.55
C LEU A 37 10.64 -8.88 3.60
N GLN A 38 10.47 -10.16 3.26
CA GLN A 38 9.17 -10.82 3.23
C GLN A 38 8.51 -10.98 4.61
N PHE A 39 9.29 -11.09 5.69
CA PHE A 39 8.75 -11.29 7.05
C PHE A 39 8.47 -9.99 7.80
N GLN A 40 8.56 -8.84 7.14
CA GLN A 40 8.26 -7.52 7.71
C GLN A 40 6.81 -7.09 7.38
N ASP A 41 6.53 -5.79 7.44
CA ASP A 41 5.22 -5.23 7.10
C ASP A 41 4.88 -5.39 5.61
N ILE A 42 3.61 -5.15 5.27
CA ILE A 42 3.14 -5.29 3.87
C ILE A 42 3.87 -4.36 2.90
N GLY A 43 4.28 -3.16 3.36
CA GLY A 43 5.06 -2.24 2.55
C GLY A 43 6.40 -2.86 2.16
N THR A 44 7.12 -3.41 3.13
CA THR A 44 8.40 -4.09 2.90
C THR A 44 8.24 -5.37 2.06
N GLN A 45 7.16 -6.12 2.26
CA GLN A 45 6.84 -7.27 1.40
C GLN A 45 6.73 -6.83 -0.06
N ILE A 46 5.92 -5.81 -0.35
CA ILE A 46 5.76 -5.33 -1.73
C ILE A 46 7.05 -4.73 -2.28
N ILE A 47 7.86 -4.06 -1.45
CA ILE A 47 9.21 -3.64 -1.83
C ILE A 47 10.09 -4.84 -2.21
N GLY A 48 10.04 -5.94 -1.45
CA GLY A 48 10.73 -7.18 -1.77
C GLY A 48 10.27 -7.77 -3.11
N ASN A 49 8.96 -7.70 -3.42
CA ASN A 49 8.44 -8.12 -4.72
C ASN A 49 9.02 -7.27 -5.84
N TYR A 50 8.97 -5.95 -5.66
CA TYR A 50 9.48 -4.99 -6.61
C TYR A 50 10.98 -5.17 -6.87
N PHE A 51 11.76 -5.37 -5.81
CA PHE A 51 13.19 -5.64 -5.89
C PHE A 51 13.46 -6.91 -6.70
N SER A 52 12.65 -7.96 -6.54
CA SER A 52 12.79 -9.19 -7.34
C SER A 52 12.60 -8.92 -8.84
N VAL A 53 11.61 -8.11 -9.23
CA VAL A 53 11.36 -7.73 -10.63
C VAL A 53 12.51 -6.90 -11.20
N ILE A 54 12.98 -5.88 -10.45
CA ILE A 54 14.16 -5.10 -10.85
C ILE A 54 15.37 -6.01 -11.02
N TRP A 55 15.59 -6.92 -10.08
CA TRP A 55 16.73 -7.81 -10.10
C TRP A 55 16.71 -8.75 -11.30
N ILE A 56 15.52 -9.28 -11.66
CA ILE A 56 15.31 -10.02 -12.90
C ILE A 56 15.68 -9.15 -14.11
N SER A 57 15.29 -7.87 -14.13
CA SER A 57 15.66 -6.93 -15.20
C SER A 57 17.16 -6.65 -15.26
N ILE A 58 17.83 -6.46 -14.12
CA ILE A 58 19.28 -6.26 -14.03
C ILE A 58 20.01 -7.50 -14.56
N ASN A 59 19.63 -8.71 -14.13
CA ASN A 59 20.21 -9.94 -14.63
C ASN A 59 19.99 -10.09 -16.12
N SER A 60 18.76 -9.88 -16.60
CA SER A 60 18.42 -9.99 -18.03
C SER A 60 19.18 -8.96 -18.87
N TYR A 61 19.38 -7.74 -18.35
CA TYR A 61 20.24 -6.72 -18.95
C TYR A 61 21.67 -7.24 -19.10
N TYR A 62 22.28 -7.72 -18.00
CA TYR A 62 23.67 -8.22 -18.02
C TYR A 62 23.84 -9.38 -18.99
N ILE A 63 22.93 -10.37 -18.94
CA ILE A 63 22.90 -11.51 -19.86
C ILE A 63 22.93 -11.03 -21.30
N CYS A 64 22.03 -10.11 -21.66
CA CYS A 64 21.94 -9.61 -23.03
C CYS A 64 23.18 -8.81 -23.44
N THR A 65 23.79 -8.05 -22.52
CA THR A 65 25.00 -7.27 -22.82
C THR A 65 26.19 -8.15 -23.20
N ILE A 66 26.31 -9.36 -22.63
CA ILE A 66 27.37 -10.33 -22.97
C ILE A 66 27.28 -10.68 -24.46
N PHE A 67 26.07 -10.89 -24.97
CA PHE A 67 25.87 -11.25 -26.37
C PHE A 67 25.88 -10.03 -27.33
N LEU A 68 25.61 -8.82 -26.83
CA LEU A 68 25.56 -7.59 -27.63
C LEU A 68 26.89 -6.83 -27.71
N LYS A 69 27.77 -6.94 -26.70
CA LYS A 69 29.14 -6.42 -26.75
C LYS A 69 29.91 -7.28 -27.74
N GLY A 70 30.23 -6.75 -28.92
CA GLY A 70 30.75 -7.47 -30.09
C GLY A 70 32.14 -8.12 -29.97
N ASN A 71 32.59 -8.47 -28.76
CA ASN A 71 33.79 -9.28 -28.55
C ASN A 71 33.38 -10.70 -28.13
N LYS A 72 33.89 -11.70 -28.86
CA LYS A 72 33.81 -13.16 -28.64
C LYS A 72 32.73 -13.95 -29.39
N SER A 73 32.93 -15.28 -29.37
CA SER A 73 32.10 -16.37 -29.90
C SER A 73 30.60 -16.28 -29.59
N ALA A 74 30.23 -15.61 -28.49
CA ALA A 74 28.85 -15.33 -28.10
C ALA A 74 28.11 -14.45 -29.14
N PHE A 75 28.78 -13.43 -29.69
CA PHE A 75 28.21 -12.59 -30.74
C PHE A 75 28.02 -13.37 -32.05
N LEU A 76 28.95 -14.27 -32.38
CA LEU A 76 28.87 -15.14 -33.57
C LEU A 76 27.69 -16.13 -33.50
N LEU A 77 27.31 -16.56 -32.30
CA LEU A 77 26.11 -17.38 -32.08
C LEU A 77 24.82 -16.60 -32.37
N LEU A 78 24.79 -15.30 -32.04
CA LEU A 78 23.65 -14.43 -32.36
C LEU A 78 23.62 -14.02 -33.83
N SER A 79 24.76 -13.71 -34.45
CA SER A 79 24.81 -13.12 -35.79
C SER A 79 24.19 -14.00 -36.88
N ARG A 80 24.21 -15.32 -36.69
CA ARG A 80 23.65 -16.32 -37.61
C ARG A 80 22.13 -16.50 -37.53
N LEU A 81 21.47 -15.87 -36.56
CA LEU A 81 20.03 -16.04 -36.31
C LEU A 81 19.21 -14.88 -36.89
N SER A 82 17.96 -15.13 -37.28
CA SER A 82 17.00 -14.07 -37.59
C SER A 82 16.67 -13.25 -36.34
N ASN A 83 16.21 -12.00 -36.48
CA ASN A 83 15.91 -11.12 -35.33
C ASN A 83 14.92 -11.76 -34.34
N SER A 84 13.89 -12.47 -34.83
CA SER A 84 12.96 -13.23 -33.98
C SER A 84 13.65 -14.37 -33.22
N LYS A 85 14.55 -15.11 -33.87
CA LYS A 85 15.33 -16.19 -33.23
C LYS A 85 16.37 -15.64 -32.23
N LYS A 86 16.96 -14.47 -32.49
CA LYS A 86 17.83 -13.76 -31.54
C LYS A 86 17.05 -13.38 -30.28
N PHE A 87 15.85 -12.80 -30.45
CA PHE A 87 14.96 -12.47 -29.34
C PHE A 87 14.61 -13.71 -28.53
N PHE A 88 14.15 -14.77 -29.20
CA PHE A 88 13.78 -16.01 -28.54
C PHE A 88 14.95 -16.64 -27.77
N LEU A 89 16.17 -16.59 -28.31
CA LEU A 89 17.36 -17.07 -27.60
C LEU A 89 17.63 -16.26 -26.33
N LEU A 90 17.70 -14.93 -26.43
CA LEU A 90 17.97 -14.06 -25.27
C LEU A 90 16.88 -14.16 -24.20
N PHE A 91 15.62 -14.21 -24.63
CA PHE A 91 14.48 -14.44 -23.75
C PHE A 91 14.60 -15.79 -23.04
N SER A 92 14.86 -16.89 -23.76
CA SER A 92 14.97 -18.23 -23.18
C SER A 92 16.12 -18.35 -22.17
N VAL A 93 17.28 -17.78 -22.49
CA VAL A 93 18.45 -17.81 -21.58
C VAL A 93 18.15 -17.00 -20.31
N SER A 94 17.56 -15.81 -20.46
CA SER A 94 17.14 -14.97 -19.32
C SER A 94 16.05 -15.65 -18.49
N PHE A 95 15.12 -16.34 -19.15
CA PHE A 95 14.07 -17.13 -18.50
C PHE A 95 14.64 -18.28 -17.67
N ILE A 96 15.67 -18.99 -18.14
CA ILE A 96 16.25 -20.11 -17.39
C ILE A 96 17.07 -19.61 -16.19
N ILE A 97 17.84 -18.54 -16.36
CA ILE A 97 18.77 -18.07 -15.32
C ILE A 97 18.02 -17.42 -14.15
N ASN A 98 16.87 -16.79 -14.41
CA ASN A 98 16.09 -16.11 -13.38
C ASN A 98 15.02 -16.98 -12.69
N ILE A 99 14.93 -18.29 -12.99
CA ILE A 99 13.95 -19.22 -12.38
C ILE A 99 13.87 -19.11 -10.84
N PRO A 100 14.98 -18.99 -10.10
CA PRO A 100 14.91 -18.86 -8.63
C PRO A 100 14.07 -17.66 -8.17
N TYR A 101 14.09 -16.55 -8.92
CA TYR A 101 13.31 -15.34 -8.62
C TYR A 101 11.83 -15.52 -8.95
N LEU A 102 11.48 -16.34 -9.95
CA LEU A 102 10.08 -16.71 -10.21
C LEU A 102 9.51 -17.50 -9.02
N PHE A 103 10.26 -18.48 -8.50
CA PHE A 103 9.85 -19.20 -7.29
C PHE A 103 9.69 -18.28 -6.08
N TYR A 104 10.60 -17.32 -5.92
CA TYR A 104 10.48 -16.32 -4.87
C TYR A 104 9.17 -15.51 -4.99
N ILE A 105 8.85 -14.99 -6.19
CA ILE A 105 7.60 -14.25 -6.44
C ILE A 105 6.37 -15.10 -6.10
N ILE A 106 6.37 -16.39 -6.48
CA ILE A 106 5.28 -17.33 -6.16
C ILE A 106 5.11 -17.50 -4.65
N ILE A 107 6.20 -17.75 -3.92
CA ILE A 107 6.19 -17.93 -2.46
C ILE A 107 5.67 -16.65 -1.78
N GLN A 108 6.10 -15.49 -2.26
CA GLN A 108 5.67 -14.21 -1.74
C GLN A 108 4.16 -13.96 -1.94
N LEU A 109 3.63 -14.22 -3.14
CA LEU A 109 2.19 -14.09 -3.41
C LEU A 109 1.38 -15.05 -2.54
N PHE A 110 1.90 -16.25 -2.27
CA PHE A 110 1.30 -17.18 -1.32
C PHE A 110 1.22 -16.60 0.10
N PHE A 111 2.30 -15.99 0.61
CA PHE A 111 2.28 -15.31 1.91
C PHE A 111 1.33 -14.10 1.96
N LEU A 112 1.10 -13.43 0.83
CA LEU A 112 0.07 -12.40 0.68
C LEU A 112 -1.36 -12.96 0.59
N LYS A 113 -1.56 -14.27 0.80
CA LYS A 113 -2.85 -14.98 0.75
C LYS A 113 -3.57 -14.83 -0.59
N ALA A 114 -2.80 -14.80 -1.67
CA ALA A 114 -3.33 -14.82 -3.03
C ALA A 114 -3.98 -16.17 -3.36
N GLY A 115 -5.09 -16.16 -4.10
CA GLY A 115 -5.66 -17.37 -4.68
C GLY A 115 -4.71 -18.01 -5.71
N ILE A 116 -4.85 -19.32 -5.92
CA ILE A 116 -3.92 -20.11 -6.75
C ILE A 116 -3.83 -19.56 -8.18
N LEU A 117 -4.96 -19.19 -8.78
CA LEU A 117 -4.98 -18.61 -10.12
C LEU A 117 -4.21 -17.29 -10.17
N GLN A 118 -4.39 -16.44 -9.14
CA GLN A 118 -3.72 -15.16 -8.99
C GLN A 118 -2.21 -15.31 -8.83
N ILE A 119 -1.77 -16.29 -8.02
CA ILE A 119 -0.35 -16.62 -7.89
C ILE A 119 0.25 -16.93 -9.26
N ILE A 120 -0.41 -17.77 -10.06
CA ILE A 120 0.11 -18.21 -11.36
C ILE A 120 0.22 -17.03 -12.33
N TYR A 121 -0.88 -16.29 -12.58
CA TYR A 121 -0.84 -15.26 -13.62
C TYR A 121 -0.05 -14.02 -13.19
N ILE A 122 -0.12 -13.57 -11.93
CA ILE A 122 0.62 -12.39 -11.46
C ILE A 122 2.11 -12.65 -11.49
N SER A 123 2.56 -13.81 -10.98
CA SER A 123 3.98 -14.17 -11.00
C SER A 123 4.54 -14.24 -12.41
N MET A 124 3.79 -14.84 -13.35
CA MET A 124 4.20 -14.93 -14.75
C MET A 124 4.24 -13.57 -15.44
N LEU A 125 3.26 -12.69 -15.20
CA LEU A 125 3.26 -11.33 -15.73
C LEU A 125 4.47 -10.54 -15.25
N GLN A 126 4.73 -10.54 -13.94
CA GLN A 126 5.88 -9.84 -13.34
C GLN A 126 7.20 -10.38 -13.87
N TYR A 127 7.32 -11.70 -13.99
CA TYR A 127 8.51 -12.39 -14.46
C TYR A 127 8.83 -12.07 -15.92
N ILE A 128 7.83 -12.22 -16.81
CA ILE A 128 7.96 -11.94 -18.24
C ILE A 128 8.27 -10.45 -18.47
N PHE A 129 7.58 -9.57 -17.73
CA PHE A 129 7.84 -8.14 -17.78
C PHE A 129 9.28 -7.81 -17.40
N GLY A 130 9.77 -8.33 -16.27
CA GLY A 130 11.13 -8.08 -15.81
C GLY A 130 12.19 -8.50 -16.83
N ILE A 131 12.01 -9.66 -17.47
CA ILE A 131 12.91 -10.16 -18.52
C ILE A 131 12.91 -9.23 -19.74
N ILE A 132 11.74 -8.91 -20.27
CA ILE A 132 11.60 -8.08 -21.48
C ILE A 132 12.18 -6.69 -21.23
N PHE A 133 11.91 -6.11 -20.07
CA PHE A 133 12.44 -4.81 -19.70
C PHE A 133 13.98 -4.81 -19.63
N GLY A 134 14.58 -5.87 -19.08
CA GLY A 134 16.04 -6.06 -19.11
C GLY A 134 16.61 -6.22 -20.53
N ILE A 135 15.93 -6.95 -21.42
CA ILE A 135 16.33 -7.11 -22.82
C ILE A 135 16.34 -5.75 -23.55
N ILE A 136 15.28 -4.95 -23.37
CA ILE A 136 15.17 -3.62 -24.01
C ILE A 136 16.30 -2.71 -23.56
N THR A 137 16.51 -2.61 -22.25
CA THR A 137 17.53 -1.72 -21.67
C THR A 137 18.95 -2.16 -22.06
N ALA A 138 19.17 -3.44 -22.33
CA ALA A 138 20.46 -3.95 -22.80
C ALA A 138 20.90 -3.36 -24.15
N PHE A 139 19.98 -2.92 -25.02
CA PHE A 139 20.36 -2.24 -26.27
C PHE A 139 21.01 -0.86 -26.03
N PHE A 140 20.81 -0.29 -24.85
CA PHE A 140 21.42 0.96 -24.41
C PHE A 140 22.63 0.72 -23.50
N TYR A 141 23.35 -0.38 -23.69
CA TYR A 141 24.49 -0.74 -22.84
C TYR A 141 25.68 0.21 -22.91
N LYS A 142 25.83 0.96 -24.00
CA LYS A 142 26.96 1.89 -24.17
C LYS A 142 26.92 2.93 -23.04
N LYS A 143 28.08 3.15 -22.39
CA LYS A 143 28.24 4.05 -21.23
C LYS A 143 27.31 3.72 -20.04
N ASN A 144 26.85 2.47 -19.91
CA ASN A 144 26.00 2.00 -18.81
C ASN A 144 24.65 2.75 -18.68
N ILE A 145 24.18 3.38 -19.76
CA ILE A 145 22.91 4.14 -19.75
C ILE A 145 21.73 3.22 -19.43
N GLY A 146 21.66 2.03 -20.05
CA GLY A 146 20.57 1.09 -19.86
C GLY A 146 20.43 0.59 -18.41
N ILE A 147 21.53 0.29 -17.72
CA ILE A 147 21.45 -0.13 -16.31
C ILE A 147 21.07 1.04 -15.39
N GLY A 148 21.54 2.25 -15.72
CA GLY A 148 21.08 3.48 -15.06
C GLY A 148 19.57 3.67 -15.18
N MET A 149 18.97 3.38 -16.34
CA MET A 149 17.51 3.42 -16.52
C MET A 149 16.78 2.41 -15.64
N VAL A 150 17.28 1.17 -15.56
CA VAL A 150 16.68 0.13 -14.70
C VAL A 150 16.72 0.56 -13.23
N ILE A 151 17.87 1.03 -12.76
CA ILE A 151 18.06 1.46 -11.36
C ILE A 151 17.24 2.71 -11.05
N LEU A 152 17.23 3.72 -11.94
CA LEU A 152 16.47 4.95 -11.75
C LEU A 152 14.97 4.69 -11.69
N LEU A 153 14.45 3.84 -12.57
CA LEU A 153 13.05 3.42 -12.50
C LEU A 153 12.74 2.63 -11.23
N GLY A 154 13.72 1.83 -10.77
CA GLY A 154 13.78 1.26 -9.42
C GLY A 154 13.50 2.29 -8.33
N PHE A 155 14.37 3.29 -8.24
CA PHE A 155 14.27 4.34 -7.24
C PHE A 155 13.01 5.19 -7.37
N LEU A 156 12.61 5.56 -8.59
CA LEU A 156 11.41 6.39 -8.82
C LEU A 156 10.14 5.68 -8.35
N ASN A 157 10.01 4.37 -8.56
CA ASN A 157 8.89 3.62 -8.01
C ASN A 157 8.99 3.54 -6.49
N PHE A 158 10.18 3.33 -5.92
CA PHE A 158 10.36 3.27 -4.46
C PHE A 158 9.96 4.56 -3.75
N PHE A 159 10.40 5.73 -4.23
CA PHE A 159 10.09 7.02 -3.58
C PHE A 159 8.64 7.48 -3.79
N LYS A 160 8.01 7.09 -4.91
CA LYS A 160 6.58 7.35 -5.12
C LYS A 160 5.68 6.31 -4.45
N TYR A 161 6.26 5.28 -3.85
CA TYR A 161 5.53 4.20 -3.21
C TYR A 161 5.22 4.52 -1.75
N ASN A 162 3.94 4.75 -1.44
CA ASN A 162 3.46 4.78 -0.07
C ASN A 162 2.11 4.04 0.02
N ILE A 163 2.16 2.81 0.52
CA ILE A 163 0.98 1.95 0.69
C ILE A 163 -0.04 2.49 1.71
N TYR A 164 0.42 3.35 2.60
CA TYR A 164 -0.39 3.91 3.68
C TYR A 164 -1.04 5.23 3.28
N SER A 165 -0.63 5.83 2.16
CA SER A 165 -1.30 6.99 1.61
C SER A 165 -2.49 6.56 0.75
N TYR A 166 -3.70 6.98 1.13
CA TYR A 166 -4.88 6.92 0.27
C TYR A 166 -4.97 8.10 -0.69
N ASP A 167 -3.92 8.93 -0.79
CA ASP A 167 -3.81 9.86 -1.90
C ASP A 167 -3.71 9.09 -3.22
N ALA A 168 -4.13 9.78 -4.28
CA ALA A 168 -4.38 9.22 -5.58
C ALA A 168 -3.24 8.30 -6.11
N TYR A 169 -3.64 7.42 -7.02
CA TYR A 169 -2.77 6.42 -7.64
C TYR A 169 -1.58 7.03 -8.39
N ASN A 170 -0.39 6.83 -7.83
CA ASN A 170 0.85 7.19 -8.50
C ASN A 170 1.82 6.00 -8.60
N HIS A 171 1.47 5.02 -9.44
CA HIS A 171 2.43 4.01 -9.87
C HIS A 171 2.58 4.02 -11.39
N LEU A 172 3.71 4.55 -11.86
CA LEU A 172 4.10 4.61 -13.27
C LEU A 172 4.03 3.24 -13.98
N PHE A 173 4.02 2.13 -13.23
CA PHE A 173 3.95 0.78 -13.77
C PHE A 173 2.83 -0.11 -13.19
N SER A 174 1.98 0.38 -12.27
CA SER A 174 0.90 -0.37 -11.59
C SER A 174 1.21 -1.81 -11.10
N ILE A 175 2.50 -2.21 -11.04
CA ILE A 175 2.98 -3.57 -10.67
C ILE A 175 2.56 -3.97 -9.26
N SER A 176 2.53 -2.98 -8.38
CA SER A 176 2.21 -3.14 -6.97
C SER A 176 0.71 -3.13 -6.68
N GLU A 177 -0.14 -2.62 -7.57
CA GLU A 177 -1.57 -2.48 -7.28
C GLU A 177 -2.25 -3.84 -7.12
N MET A 178 -1.86 -4.81 -7.95
CA MET A 178 -2.32 -6.19 -7.81
C MET A 178 -1.86 -6.83 -6.50
N LEU A 179 -0.84 -6.30 -5.83
CA LEU A 179 -0.35 -6.86 -4.57
C LEU A 179 -1.14 -6.36 -3.35
N TYR A 180 -1.87 -5.24 -3.47
CA TYR A 180 -2.68 -4.68 -2.38
C TYR A 180 -3.97 -5.43 -2.14
N SER A 181 -4.52 -5.99 -3.21
CA SER A 181 -5.77 -6.72 -3.18
C SER A 181 -5.64 -7.90 -4.14
N VAL A 182 -4.72 -8.81 -3.80
CA VAL A 182 -4.32 -9.90 -4.70
C VAL A 182 -5.49 -10.73 -5.20
N ASN A 183 -6.58 -10.79 -4.43
CA ASN A 183 -7.79 -11.51 -4.78
C ASN A 183 -8.84 -10.69 -5.53
N SER A 184 -8.73 -9.35 -5.60
CA SER A 184 -9.57 -8.53 -6.48
C SER A 184 -8.84 -8.28 -7.79
N THR A 185 -9.25 -8.99 -8.84
CA THR A 185 -8.67 -8.85 -10.18
C THR A 185 -8.97 -7.47 -10.75
N ASN A 186 -7.97 -6.60 -10.81
CA ASN A 186 -8.07 -5.35 -11.56
C ASN A 186 -7.74 -5.62 -13.04
N ILE A 187 -8.79 -5.87 -13.82
CA ILE A 187 -8.68 -6.25 -15.24
C ILE A 187 -7.93 -5.18 -16.05
N THR A 188 -8.15 -3.89 -15.76
CA THR A 188 -7.49 -2.81 -16.50
C THR A 188 -5.97 -2.83 -16.30
N ASN A 189 -5.51 -3.15 -15.09
CA ASN A 189 -4.09 -3.35 -14.81
C ASN A 189 -3.53 -4.60 -15.50
N ILE A 190 -4.25 -5.73 -15.48
CA ILE A 190 -3.82 -6.96 -16.15
C ILE A 190 -3.65 -6.73 -17.66
N LEU A 191 -4.64 -6.08 -18.28
CA LEU A 191 -4.57 -5.72 -19.69
C LEU A 191 -3.42 -4.74 -19.98
N GLY A 192 -3.23 -3.74 -19.13
CA GLY A 192 -2.09 -2.82 -19.22
C GLY A 192 -0.74 -3.55 -19.21
N PHE A 193 -0.57 -4.52 -18.31
CA PHE A 193 0.62 -5.36 -18.24
C PHE A 193 0.85 -6.20 -19.49
N MET A 194 -0.20 -6.87 -19.96
CA MET A 194 -0.14 -7.66 -21.19
C MET A 194 0.27 -6.79 -22.38
N LEU A 195 -0.28 -5.57 -22.48
CA LEU A 195 0.08 -4.60 -23.51
C LEU A 195 1.55 -4.17 -23.42
N MET A 196 2.06 -3.90 -22.21
CA MET A 196 3.47 -3.56 -22.01
C MET A 196 4.42 -4.70 -22.40
N ILE A 197 4.06 -5.94 -22.07
CA ILE A 197 4.81 -7.15 -22.46
C ILE A 197 4.84 -7.28 -23.98
N ILE A 198 3.66 -7.22 -24.62
CA ILE A 198 3.51 -7.34 -26.08
C ILE A 198 4.32 -6.24 -26.78
N PHE A 199 4.17 -5.00 -26.34
CA PHE A 199 4.94 -3.86 -26.85
C PHE A 199 6.44 -4.11 -26.71
N GLY A 200 6.87 -4.54 -25.53
CA GLY A 200 8.28 -4.75 -25.25
C GLY A 200 8.92 -5.83 -26.12
N ILE A 201 8.15 -6.88 -26.47
CA ILE A 201 8.56 -7.90 -27.45
C ILE A 201 8.78 -7.26 -28.82
N PHE A 202 7.78 -6.54 -29.36
CA PHE A 202 7.89 -5.89 -30.67
C PHE A 202 9.04 -4.88 -30.71
N PHE A 203 9.18 -4.07 -29.67
CA PHE A 203 10.25 -3.09 -29.54
C PHE A 203 11.63 -3.75 -29.54
N SER A 204 11.79 -4.84 -28.77
CA SER A 204 13.05 -5.59 -28.72
C SER A 204 13.43 -6.18 -30.07
N VAL A 205 12.46 -6.75 -30.80
CA VAL A 205 12.68 -7.32 -32.14
C VAL A 205 13.11 -6.24 -33.14
N ILE A 206 12.51 -5.04 -33.08
CA ILE A 206 12.92 -3.88 -33.91
C ILE A 206 14.33 -3.41 -33.52
N LEU A 207 14.67 -3.40 -32.24
CA LEU A 207 16.01 -3.00 -31.78
C LEU A 207 17.12 -3.97 -32.23
N MET A 208 16.82 -5.26 -32.33
CA MET A 208 17.73 -6.29 -32.85
C MET A 208 18.07 -6.12 -34.33
N ASP A 209 17.24 -5.41 -35.07
CA ASP A 209 17.42 -5.16 -36.48
C ASP A 209 18.46 -4.05 -36.71
N GLN A 210 19.67 -4.43 -37.11
CA GLN A 210 20.79 -3.48 -37.27
C GLN A 210 20.78 -2.75 -38.63
N ASN A 211 20.15 -3.33 -39.66
CA ASN A 211 20.25 -2.84 -41.06
C ASN A 211 18.96 -2.20 -41.60
N ASN A 212 18.02 -1.83 -40.73
CA ASN A 212 16.70 -1.37 -41.15
C ASN A 212 16.63 0.15 -41.30
N LYS A 213 16.54 0.61 -42.56
CA LYS A 213 16.42 2.02 -42.96
C LYS A 213 15.27 2.76 -42.27
N TYR A 214 14.20 2.06 -41.91
CA TYR A 214 12.99 2.63 -41.28
C TYR A 214 12.91 2.40 -39.76
N LYS A 215 14.00 1.95 -39.13
CA LYS A 215 14.02 1.64 -37.68
C LYS A 215 13.52 2.80 -36.82
N LYS A 216 13.97 4.03 -37.10
CA LYS A 216 13.53 5.23 -36.37
C LYS A 216 12.02 5.46 -36.49
N MET A 217 11.48 5.38 -37.70
CA MET A 217 10.04 5.54 -37.94
C MET A 217 9.22 4.45 -37.24
N LYS A 218 9.63 3.18 -37.35
CA LYS A 218 8.97 2.07 -36.65
C LYS A 218 8.95 2.27 -35.13
N ILE A 219 10.05 2.74 -34.54
CA ILE A 219 10.14 3.07 -33.11
C ILE A 219 9.18 4.22 -32.75
N ILE A 220 9.17 5.31 -33.52
CA ILE A 220 8.28 6.46 -33.28
C ILE A 220 6.81 6.03 -33.37
N THR A 221 6.43 5.28 -34.40
CA THR A 221 5.07 4.74 -34.56
C THR A 221 4.68 3.86 -33.38
N LEU A 222 5.61 3.01 -32.90
CA LEU A 222 5.38 2.15 -31.74
C LEU A 222 5.15 2.97 -30.46
N ILE A 223 5.97 4.01 -30.22
CA ILE A 223 5.82 4.91 -29.06
C ILE A 223 4.49 5.66 -29.12
N ILE A 224 4.11 6.19 -30.29
CA ILE A 224 2.82 6.88 -30.48
C ILE A 224 1.66 5.91 -30.21
N SER A 225 1.76 4.65 -30.65
CA SER A 225 0.73 3.64 -30.39
C SER A 225 0.60 3.30 -28.90
N LEU A 226 1.70 3.31 -28.13
CA LEU A 226 1.61 3.17 -26.67
C LEU A 226 0.92 4.35 -26.03
N LEU A 227 1.31 5.56 -26.42
CA LEU A 227 0.72 6.78 -25.87
C LEU A 227 -0.78 6.83 -26.16
N SER A 228 -1.22 6.43 -27.35
CA SER A 228 -2.65 6.36 -27.68
C SER A 228 -3.38 5.31 -26.85
N VAL A 229 -2.79 4.12 -26.65
CA VAL A 229 -3.37 3.08 -25.79
C VAL A 229 -3.46 3.53 -24.32
N TYR A 230 -2.43 4.21 -23.81
CA TYR A 230 -2.45 4.77 -22.46
C TYR A 230 -3.50 5.87 -22.30
N LEU A 231 -3.62 6.78 -23.27
CA LEU A 231 -4.68 7.79 -23.30
C LEU A 231 -6.07 7.16 -23.37
N PHE A 232 -6.23 6.10 -24.15
CA PHE A 232 -7.49 5.36 -24.22
C PHE A 232 -7.85 4.67 -22.89
N ARG A 233 -6.86 4.12 -22.18
CA ARG A 233 -7.06 3.60 -20.81
C ARG A 233 -7.56 4.70 -19.87
N LEU A 234 -6.91 5.87 -19.87
CA LEU A 234 -7.35 7.02 -19.05
C LEU A 234 -8.77 7.46 -19.41
N TYR A 235 -9.14 7.40 -20.69
CA TYR A 235 -10.49 7.70 -21.16
C TYR A 235 -11.54 6.69 -20.66
N ILE A 236 -11.24 5.38 -20.72
CA ILE A 236 -12.12 4.34 -20.16
C ILE A 236 -12.33 4.55 -18.66
N GLU A 237 -11.25 4.79 -17.92
CA GLU A 237 -11.30 5.04 -16.47
C GLU A 237 -12.19 6.25 -16.14
N LEU A 238 -12.07 7.32 -16.93
CA LEU A 238 -12.94 8.49 -16.81
C LEU A 238 -14.41 8.15 -17.10
N LEU A 239 -14.69 7.36 -18.14
CA LEU A 239 -16.04 6.91 -18.48
C LEU A 239 -16.66 6.05 -17.36
N GLU A 240 -15.90 5.12 -16.80
CA GLU A 240 -16.35 4.28 -15.68
C GLU A 240 -16.63 5.13 -14.43
N SER A 241 -15.74 6.06 -14.09
CA SER A 241 -15.96 7.00 -12.99
C SER A 241 -17.23 7.84 -13.20
N ASN A 242 -17.44 8.36 -14.41
CA ASN A 242 -18.63 9.13 -14.76
C ASN A 242 -19.91 8.29 -14.73
N LYS A 243 -19.82 7.00 -15.10
CA LYS A 243 -20.94 6.05 -15.01
C LYS A 243 -21.34 5.83 -13.55
N ILE A 244 -20.37 5.52 -12.68
CA ILE A 244 -20.60 5.36 -11.22
C ILE A 244 -21.14 6.67 -10.61
N GLU A 245 -20.72 7.82 -11.12
CA GLU A 245 -21.27 9.10 -10.70
C GLU A 245 -22.77 9.24 -10.98
N LYS A 246 -23.22 8.79 -12.15
CA LYS A 246 -24.63 8.81 -12.58
C LYS A 246 -25.47 7.68 -11.99
N GLU A 247 -24.86 6.61 -11.49
CA GLU A 247 -25.58 5.50 -10.85
C GLU A 247 -26.34 5.96 -9.58
N LYS A 248 -27.55 5.42 -9.41
CA LYS A 248 -28.35 5.58 -8.19
C LYS A 248 -27.71 4.76 -7.07
N TYR A 249 -27.75 5.29 -5.85
CA TYR A 249 -27.29 4.56 -4.66
C TYR A 249 -28.16 3.33 -4.41
N LYS A 250 -27.49 2.20 -4.18
CA LYS A 250 -28.10 0.99 -3.60
C LYS A 250 -28.09 1.12 -2.09
N VAL A 251 -28.97 0.39 -1.41
CA VAL A 251 -29.10 0.44 0.05
C VAL A 251 -28.86 -0.93 0.64
N VAL A 252 -28.06 -1.00 1.69
CA VAL A 252 -27.87 -2.18 2.52
C VAL A 252 -28.07 -1.80 3.98
N ASN A 253 -28.72 -2.67 4.75
CA ASN A 253 -28.88 -2.47 6.19
C ASN A 253 -27.77 -3.21 6.94
N VAL A 254 -27.11 -2.51 7.85
CA VAL A 254 -26.10 -3.05 8.77
C VAL A 254 -26.41 -2.49 10.15
N SER A 255 -26.54 -3.35 11.15
CA SER A 255 -26.76 -2.97 12.56
C SER A 255 -27.81 -1.86 12.74
N ASN A 256 -28.97 -1.99 12.06
CA ASN A 256 -30.09 -1.04 12.07
C ASN A 256 -29.83 0.35 11.44
N GLN A 257 -28.68 0.56 10.79
CA GLN A 257 -28.40 1.74 9.97
C GLN A 257 -28.49 1.42 8.46
N LYS A 258 -28.95 2.42 7.69
CA LYS A 258 -29.00 2.36 6.23
C LYS A 258 -27.71 2.89 5.62
N ILE A 259 -26.99 2.03 4.92
CA ILE A 259 -25.79 2.40 4.16
C ILE A 259 -26.16 2.51 2.69
N TYR A 260 -25.83 3.66 2.10
CA TYR A 260 -26.05 3.97 0.69
C TYR A 260 -24.74 3.75 -0.06
N TYR A 261 -24.69 2.86 -1.04
CA TYR A 261 -23.45 2.55 -1.74
C TYR A 261 -23.57 2.53 -3.27
N LYS A 262 -22.47 2.81 -3.97
CA LYS A 262 -22.36 2.67 -5.43
C LYS A 262 -20.94 2.36 -5.90
N GLY A 263 -20.83 1.61 -6.99
CA GLY A 263 -19.57 1.19 -7.59
C GLY A 263 -18.78 0.12 -6.80
N ILE A 264 -19.32 -0.41 -5.70
CA ILE A 264 -18.72 -1.50 -4.90
C ILE A 264 -19.71 -2.66 -4.70
N SER A 265 -19.21 -3.81 -4.27
CA SER A 265 -20.06 -4.96 -3.92
C SER A 265 -20.80 -4.73 -2.60
N GLU A 266 -21.92 -5.42 -2.39
CA GLU A 266 -22.69 -5.34 -1.15
C GLU A 266 -21.85 -5.80 0.06
N ALA A 267 -21.07 -6.87 -0.09
CA ALA A 267 -20.21 -7.37 0.99
C ALA A 267 -19.13 -6.35 1.40
N GLN A 268 -18.54 -5.64 0.43
CA GLN A 268 -17.58 -4.56 0.71
C GLN A 268 -18.27 -3.38 1.41
N ALA A 269 -19.48 -3.02 0.97
CA ALA A 269 -20.26 -1.96 1.60
C ALA A 269 -20.63 -2.30 3.06
N LYS A 270 -20.98 -3.56 3.34
CA LYS A 270 -21.25 -4.05 4.70
C LYS A 270 -20.03 -3.86 5.60
N ASN A 271 -18.87 -4.40 5.21
CA ASN A 271 -17.65 -4.32 6.02
C ASN A 271 -17.21 -2.88 6.30
N LEU A 272 -17.24 -2.01 5.29
CA LEU A 272 -16.90 -0.59 5.47
C LEU A 272 -17.89 0.11 6.41
N GLY A 273 -19.18 -0.17 6.24
CA GLY A 273 -20.22 0.39 7.09
C GLY A 273 -20.17 -0.13 8.53
N GLU A 274 -19.87 -1.40 8.75
CA GLU A 274 -19.68 -1.98 10.10
C GLU A 274 -18.58 -1.25 10.86
N ILE A 275 -17.41 -1.03 10.22
CA ILE A 275 -16.30 -0.30 10.84
C ILE A 275 -16.72 1.12 11.22
N GLU A 276 -17.41 1.82 10.32
CA GLU A 276 -17.89 3.19 10.57
C GLU A 276 -18.92 3.23 11.72
N ILE A 277 -19.85 2.28 11.76
CA ILE A 277 -20.84 2.15 12.84
C ILE A 277 -20.14 1.93 14.18
N TYR A 278 -19.14 1.05 14.24
CA TYR A 278 -18.37 0.83 15.46
C TYR A 278 -17.61 2.09 15.90
N PHE A 279 -17.08 2.87 14.94
CA PHE A 279 -16.51 4.17 15.23
C PHE A 279 -17.53 5.14 15.82
N GLU A 280 -18.73 5.26 15.23
CA GLU A 280 -19.80 6.08 15.77
C GLU A 280 -20.17 5.65 17.19
N GLU A 281 -20.40 4.35 17.43
CA GLU A 281 -20.74 3.80 18.74
C GLU A 281 -19.68 4.08 19.81
N GLU A 282 -18.40 3.91 19.48
CA GLU A 282 -17.29 4.16 20.42
C GLU A 282 -17.08 5.67 20.69
N TYR A 283 -17.14 6.51 19.66
CA TYR A 283 -17.02 7.96 19.83
C TYR A 283 -18.25 8.58 20.51
N ASN A 284 -19.43 7.94 20.43
CA ASN A 284 -20.61 8.32 21.20
C ASN A 284 -20.37 8.17 22.70
N LYS A 285 -19.60 7.16 23.13
CA LYS A 285 -19.20 6.98 24.55
C LYS A 285 -18.23 8.07 25.04
N ILE A 286 -17.74 8.94 24.17
CA ILE A 286 -16.86 10.07 24.51
C ILE A 286 -17.61 11.40 24.37
N THR A 287 -18.40 11.57 23.31
CA THR A 287 -19.01 12.85 22.95
C THR A 287 -20.46 12.99 23.43
N GLY A 288 -21.16 11.86 23.61
CA GLY A 288 -22.55 11.81 24.05
C GLY A 288 -23.59 12.19 22.99
N THR A 289 -23.18 12.39 21.72
CA THR A 289 -24.09 12.81 20.64
C THR A 289 -24.26 11.72 19.60
N ILE A 290 -25.39 11.01 19.64
CA ILE A 290 -25.80 10.08 18.57
C ILE A 290 -26.37 10.92 17.42
N GLU A 291 -25.51 11.34 16.51
CA GLU A 291 -26.00 11.71 15.18
C GLU A 291 -26.17 10.39 14.42
N ASN A 292 -27.40 9.90 14.24
CA ASN A 292 -27.66 8.81 13.30
C ASN A 292 -27.37 9.33 11.89
N ARG A 293 -26.10 9.27 11.48
CA ARG A 293 -25.67 9.82 10.21
C ARG A 293 -25.98 8.84 9.10
N LYS A 294 -26.27 9.38 7.93
CA LYS A 294 -26.39 8.55 6.73
C LYS A 294 -24.99 8.29 6.20
N ILE A 295 -24.65 7.01 6.05
CA ILE A 295 -23.36 6.59 5.50
C ILE A 295 -23.50 6.40 4.00
N PHE A 296 -22.71 7.14 3.23
CA PHE A 296 -22.62 7.05 1.78
C PHE A 296 -21.24 6.54 1.38
N ILE A 297 -21.20 5.44 0.63
CA ILE A 297 -19.97 4.81 0.17
C ILE A 297 -19.93 4.86 -1.36
N LYS A 298 -18.88 5.44 -1.91
CA LYS A 298 -18.75 5.59 -3.37
C LYS A 298 -17.35 5.19 -3.81
N LYS A 299 -17.29 4.31 -4.80
CA LYS A 299 -16.04 4.05 -5.54
C LYS A 299 -15.67 5.24 -6.42
N LEU A 300 -14.46 5.76 -6.22
CA LEU A 300 -13.89 6.88 -6.96
C LEU A 300 -12.44 6.56 -7.33
N PHE A 301 -12.28 5.58 -8.20
CA PHE A 301 -10.96 5.19 -8.69
C PHE A 301 -10.61 6.05 -9.89
N LEU A 302 -9.60 6.90 -9.71
CA LEU A 302 -9.00 7.71 -10.78
C LEU A 302 -7.50 7.80 -10.53
N THR A 303 -6.72 7.71 -11.59
CA THR A 303 -5.28 8.01 -11.58
C THR A 303 -4.98 9.46 -11.18
N ASP A 304 -3.78 9.73 -10.64
CA ASP A 304 -3.32 11.09 -10.27
C ASP A 304 -3.50 12.11 -11.38
N ILE A 305 -3.22 11.68 -12.61
CA ILE A 305 -3.36 12.51 -13.80
C ILE A 305 -4.82 12.99 -13.93
N LEU A 306 -5.78 12.07 -13.79
CA LEU A 306 -7.20 12.39 -13.89
C LEU A 306 -7.69 13.22 -12.70
N TRP A 307 -7.20 12.97 -11.48
CA TRP A 307 -7.49 13.83 -10.33
C TRP A 307 -6.97 15.25 -10.50
N THR A 308 -5.76 15.40 -11.06
CA THR A 308 -5.17 16.71 -11.39
C THR A 308 -6.06 17.48 -12.36
N PHE A 309 -6.61 16.80 -13.38
CA PHE A 309 -7.57 17.40 -14.30
C PHE A 309 -8.90 17.79 -13.63
N LYS A 310 -9.40 16.99 -12.67
CA LYS A 310 -10.62 17.33 -11.91
C LYS A 310 -10.44 18.48 -10.91
N LYS A 311 -9.21 18.95 -10.65
CA LYS A 311 -8.85 20.06 -9.74
C LYS A 311 -9.41 19.96 -8.32
N ASN A 312 -9.86 18.77 -7.90
CA ASN A 312 -10.46 18.54 -6.58
C ASN A 312 -9.72 17.37 -5.92
N ARG A 313 -8.96 17.66 -4.86
CA ARG A 313 -8.42 16.61 -3.99
C ARG A 313 -9.57 16.05 -3.17
N ILE A 314 -9.87 14.76 -3.32
CA ILE A 314 -10.92 14.10 -2.57
C ILE A 314 -10.29 13.41 -1.37
N PHE A 315 -10.88 13.65 -0.19
CA PHE A 315 -10.48 12.94 1.02
C PHE A 315 -11.17 11.57 1.08
N PRO A 316 -10.49 10.53 1.57
CA PRO A 316 -11.06 9.19 1.70
C PRO A 316 -12.35 9.17 2.51
N ILE A 317 -12.42 9.95 3.59
CA ILE A 317 -13.58 10.03 4.48
C ILE A 317 -13.84 11.49 4.83
N THR A 318 -15.09 11.94 4.67
CA THR A 318 -15.52 13.31 5.00
C THR A 318 -16.84 13.31 5.75
N PHE A 319 -16.97 14.21 6.72
CA PHE A 319 -18.22 14.49 7.42
C PHE A 319 -18.80 15.83 6.95
N LYS A 320 -20.08 15.83 6.55
CA LYS A 320 -20.83 17.05 6.23
C LYS A 320 -22.31 16.87 6.55
N ASP A 321 -22.92 17.80 7.29
CA ASP A 321 -24.37 17.90 7.48
C ASP A 321 -25.08 16.57 7.82
N ASN A 322 -24.58 15.84 8.84
CA ASN A 322 -25.07 14.51 9.26
C ASN A 322 -24.94 13.39 8.20
N VAL A 323 -24.03 13.57 7.25
CA VAL A 323 -23.65 12.59 6.24
C VAL A 323 -22.19 12.22 6.41
N ILE A 324 -21.92 10.93 6.44
CA ILE A 324 -20.59 10.35 6.33
C ILE A 324 -20.40 9.95 4.88
N GLN A 325 -19.38 10.49 4.22
CA GLN A 325 -19.04 10.08 2.87
C GLN A 325 -17.70 9.36 2.88
N ILE A 326 -17.73 8.07 2.54
CA ILE A 326 -16.55 7.22 2.32
C ILE A 326 -16.31 7.15 0.81
N ASN A 327 -15.26 7.84 0.36
CA ASN A 327 -14.74 7.75 -0.99
C ASN A 327 -13.71 6.62 -1.04
N VAL A 328 -14.08 5.51 -1.66
CA VAL A 328 -13.17 4.38 -1.86
C VAL A 328 -12.26 4.74 -3.02
N LEU A 329 -11.04 5.18 -2.71
CA LEU A 329 -10.03 5.70 -3.65
C LEU A 329 -9.04 4.62 -4.10
N SER A 330 -8.92 3.52 -3.38
CA SER A 330 -8.02 2.40 -3.72
C SER A 330 -8.60 1.06 -3.28
N ASP A 331 -8.24 -0.03 -3.97
CA ASP A 331 -8.60 -1.39 -3.54
C ASP A 331 -7.95 -1.75 -2.19
N SER A 332 -6.86 -1.08 -1.80
CA SER A 332 -6.24 -1.23 -0.48
C SER A 332 -7.20 -0.87 0.67
N MET A 333 -8.11 0.09 0.47
CA MET A 333 -9.13 0.49 1.45
C MET A 333 -10.17 -0.61 1.69
N MET A 334 -10.28 -1.58 0.78
CA MET A 334 -11.24 -2.69 0.87
C MET A 334 -10.58 -4.01 1.27
N ASN A 335 -9.29 -4.01 1.64
CA ASN A 335 -8.60 -5.21 2.09
C ASN A 335 -8.65 -5.37 3.62
N PHE A 336 -9.73 -5.98 4.10
CA PHE A 336 -9.93 -6.28 5.53
C PHE A 336 -9.14 -7.50 6.02
N ASN A 337 -8.56 -8.30 5.11
CA ASN A 337 -7.86 -9.54 5.46
C ASN A 337 -6.38 -9.31 5.82
N ASN A 338 -5.85 -8.13 5.52
CA ASN A 338 -4.50 -7.74 5.89
C ASN A 338 -4.54 -6.79 7.09
N PHE A 339 -3.85 -7.17 8.17
CA PHE A 339 -3.75 -6.38 9.40
C PHE A 339 -3.29 -4.93 9.17
N TYR A 340 -2.23 -4.72 8.38
CA TYR A 340 -1.64 -3.39 8.20
C TYR A 340 -2.56 -2.46 7.39
N LEU A 341 -3.22 -2.97 6.35
CA LEU A 341 -4.15 -2.19 5.54
C LEU A 341 -5.42 -1.87 6.31
N LEU A 342 -5.95 -2.83 7.09
CA LEU A 342 -7.09 -2.59 7.97
C LEU A 342 -6.75 -1.59 9.08
N LYS A 343 -5.58 -1.70 9.70
CA LYS A 343 -5.09 -0.72 10.68
C LYS A 343 -5.03 0.68 10.06
N ASN A 344 -4.47 0.81 8.86
CA ASN A 344 -4.42 2.09 8.16
C ASN A 344 -5.81 2.65 7.89
N PHE A 345 -6.76 1.80 7.47
CA PHE A 345 -8.13 2.22 7.23
C PHE A 345 -8.77 2.74 8.52
N ILE A 346 -8.63 2.02 9.64
CA ILE A 346 -9.11 2.44 10.96
C ILE A 346 -8.49 3.80 11.35
N GLU A 347 -7.18 3.98 11.17
CA GLU A 347 -6.50 5.24 11.49
C GLU A 347 -6.96 6.41 10.61
N GLU A 348 -7.30 6.16 9.34
CA GLU A 348 -7.85 7.18 8.43
C GLU A 348 -9.32 7.50 8.72
N THR A 349 -10.13 6.51 9.08
CA THR A 349 -11.52 6.68 9.53
C THR A 349 -11.60 7.52 10.79
N GLU A 350 -10.63 7.39 11.68
CA GLU A 350 -10.60 8.14 12.93
C GLU A 350 -10.38 9.65 12.73
N LYS A 351 -9.57 10.06 11.75
CA LYS A 351 -9.14 11.47 11.59
C LYS A 351 -10.30 12.46 11.61
N PRO A 352 -11.41 12.24 10.87
CA PRO A 352 -12.47 13.22 10.80
C PRO A 352 -13.33 13.21 12.08
N PHE A 353 -13.35 12.13 12.89
CA PHE A 353 -14.00 12.12 14.21
C PHE A 353 -13.25 12.99 15.21
N ILE A 354 -11.91 12.90 15.20
CA ILE A 354 -11.05 13.72 16.06
C ILE A 354 -11.07 15.21 15.65
N ASN A 355 -11.19 15.49 14.35
CA ASN A 355 -11.15 16.86 13.81
C ASN A 355 -12.49 17.61 13.89
N LYS A 356 -13.56 17.00 14.40
CA LYS A 356 -14.88 17.64 14.50
C LYS A 356 -14.91 18.66 15.65
N ASN A 357 -15.23 19.93 15.37
CA ASN A 357 -15.71 20.98 16.29
C ASN A 357 -14.95 21.26 17.61
N TYR A 358 -13.83 20.59 17.90
CA TYR A 358 -13.07 20.79 19.13
C TYR A 358 -11.85 21.69 18.91
N ASP A 359 -11.55 22.50 19.91
CA ASP A 359 -10.42 23.41 19.90
C ASP A 359 -9.10 22.65 20.06
N ARG A 360 -8.59 22.12 18.94
CA ARG A 360 -7.34 21.35 18.86
C ARG A 360 -6.10 22.17 19.21
N SER A 361 -6.21 23.50 19.27
CA SER A 361 -5.14 24.37 19.79
C SER A 361 -4.95 24.19 21.30
N ASN A 362 -5.98 23.70 22.01
CA ASN A 362 -5.87 23.38 23.43
C ASN A 362 -5.19 22.01 23.63
N LYS A 363 -3.98 22.04 24.23
CA LYS A 363 -3.17 20.85 24.56
C LYS A 363 -3.96 19.78 25.31
N TYR A 364 -4.81 20.15 26.26
CA TYR A 364 -5.53 19.20 27.13
C TYR A 364 -6.62 18.46 26.35
N ILE A 365 -7.42 19.19 25.57
CA ILE A 365 -8.44 18.59 24.70
C ILE A 365 -7.78 17.64 23.70
N ASN A 366 -6.65 18.07 23.10
CA ASN A 366 -5.91 17.24 22.17
C ASN A 366 -5.39 15.94 22.81
N HIS A 367 -4.74 16.04 23.97
CA HIS A 367 -4.20 14.86 24.66
C HIS A 367 -5.28 13.90 25.18
N LEU A 368 -6.47 14.41 25.53
CA LEU A 368 -7.62 13.57 25.89
C LEU A 368 -8.10 12.76 24.69
N LEU A 369 -8.31 13.41 23.54
CA LEU A 369 -8.73 12.75 22.30
C LEU A 369 -7.70 11.70 21.86
N GLU A 370 -6.41 12.00 21.93
CA GLU A 370 -5.35 11.02 21.66
C GLU A 370 -5.34 9.83 22.63
N GLY A 371 -5.73 10.06 23.88
CA GLY A 371 -5.84 9.01 24.89
C GLY A 371 -7.00 8.07 24.61
N PHE A 372 -8.17 8.64 24.36
CA PHE A 372 -9.38 7.87 24.02
C PHE A 372 -9.24 7.12 22.70
N SER A 373 -8.67 7.77 21.67
CA SER A 373 -8.38 7.20 20.35
C SER A 373 -7.74 5.81 20.42
N ILE A 374 -6.76 5.59 21.29
CA ILE A 374 -6.05 4.32 21.38
C ILE A 374 -6.99 3.21 21.89
N ILE A 375 -7.85 3.52 22.86
CA ILE A 375 -8.82 2.54 23.38
C ILE A 375 -9.95 2.29 22.36
N VAL A 376 -10.44 3.33 21.68
CA VAL A 376 -11.45 3.20 20.61
C VAL A 376 -10.95 2.24 19.54
N LYS A 377 -9.72 2.43 19.04
CA LYS A 377 -9.14 1.55 18.01
C LYS A 377 -8.91 0.12 18.49
N LYS A 378 -8.55 -0.08 19.76
CA LYS A 378 -8.53 -1.41 20.40
C LYS A 378 -9.91 -2.06 20.33
N ASN A 379 -10.95 -1.34 20.77
CA ASN A 379 -12.32 -1.87 20.86
C ASN A 379 -12.90 -2.18 19.47
N ILE A 380 -12.63 -1.35 18.46
CA ILE A 380 -13.03 -1.64 17.07
C ILE A 380 -12.37 -2.93 16.58
N GLY A 381 -11.07 -3.14 16.87
CA GLY A 381 -10.39 -4.39 16.55
C GLY A 381 -11.09 -5.61 17.14
N LYS A 382 -11.52 -5.51 18.39
CA LYS A 382 -12.27 -6.56 19.11
C LYS A 382 -13.65 -6.82 18.51
N GLU A 383 -14.41 -5.78 18.16
CA GLU A 383 -15.76 -5.91 17.60
C GLU A 383 -15.77 -6.57 16.21
N LEU A 384 -14.72 -6.37 15.41
CA LEU A 384 -14.62 -6.95 14.07
C LEU A 384 -14.55 -8.48 14.03
N LYS A 385 -14.22 -9.15 15.15
CA LYS A 385 -14.21 -10.63 15.32
C LYS A 385 -13.54 -11.42 14.19
N SER A 386 -12.60 -10.81 13.50
CA SER A 386 -11.86 -11.38 12.37
C SER A 386 -10.40 -11.60 12.76
N TYR A 387 -9.68 -12.44 12.02
CA TYR A 387 -8.24 -12.63 12.26
C TYR A 387 -7.47 -11.29 12.26
N SER A 388 -7.78 -10.40 11.30
CA SER A 388 -7.18 -9.07 11.23
C SER A 388 -7.63 -8.19 12.40
N GLY A 389 -8.91 -8.22 12.77
CA GLY A 389 -9.45 -7.48 13.92
C GLY A 389 -8.76 -7.86 15.23
N ASN A 390 -8.61 -9.16 15.50
CA ASN A 390 -7.91 -9.66 16.69
C ASN A 390 -6.45 -9.20 16.73
N LYS A 391 -5.76 -9.14 15.57
CA LYS A 391 -4.41 -8.57 15.50
C LYS A 391 -4.37 -7.07 15.80
N ILE A 392 -5.42 -6.33 15.44
CA ILE A 392 -5.55 -4.91 15.76
C ILE A 392 -5.74 -4.70 17.25
N GLU A 393 -6.61 -5.49 17.88
CA GLU A 393 -6.77 -5.50 19.33
C GLU A 393 -5.44 -5.81 20.05
N GLU A 394 -4.73 -6.86 19.63
CA GLU A 394 -3.43 -7.24 20.19
C GLU A 394 -2.38 -6.12 20.02
N TYR A 395 -2.32 -5.50 18.84
CA TYR A 395 -1.43 -4.38 18.55
C TYR A 395 -1.65 -3.22 19.53
N TYR A 396 -2.89 -2.75 19.68
CA TYR A 396 -3.20 -1.64 20.57
C TYR A 396 -3.08 -2.01 22.06
N ASN A 397 -3.32 -3.28 22.43
CA ASN A 397 -3.01 -3.78 23.76
C ASN A 397 -1.51 -3.71 24.09
N ASN A 398 -0.65 -4.07 23.14
CA ASN A 398 0.80 -3.96 23.30
C ASN A 398 1.26 -2.50 23.38
N ASP A 399 0.66 -1.61 22.60
CA ASP A 399 0.93 -0.17 22.70
C ASP A 399 0.50 0.39 24.06
N LEU A 400 -0.66 0.00 24.58
CA LEU A 400 -1.10 0.38 25.94
C LEU A 400 -0.09 -0.08 27.00
N LYS A 401 0.33 -1.35 26.96
CA LYS A 401 1.34 -1.88 27.89
C LYS A 401 2.64 -1.06 27.85
N LYS A 402 3.15 -0.76 26.65
CA LYS A 402 4.37 0.07 26.48
C LYS A 402 4.20 1.48 27.06
N ILE A 403 3.04 2.09 26.84
CA ILE A 403 2.72 3.43 27.34
C ILE A 403 2.73 3.43 28.86
N PHE A 404 2.16 2.42 29.53
CA PHE A 404 2.14 2.34 30.99
C PHE A 404 3.46 1.87 31.62
N LEU A 405 4.34 1.18 30.88
CA LEU A 405 5.70 0.83 31.33
C LEU A 405 6.64 2.05 31.39
N SER A 406 6.42 3.06 30.57
CA SER A 406 7.23 4.29 30.60
C SER A 406 6.81 5.16 31.80
N PRO A 407 7.70 5.96 32.41
CA PRO A 407 7.31 6.87 33.49
C PRO A 407 6.37 7.99 32.98
N SER A 408 5.42 8.41 33.81
CA SER A 408 4.58 9.57 33.45
C SER A 408 5.34 10.89 33.59
N ASN A 409 5.00 11.88 32.75
CA ASN A 409 5.56 13.22 32.75
C ASN A 409 4.50 14.26 32.34
N LYS A 410 4.83 15.56 32.44
CA LYS A 410 3.95 16.69 32.08
C LYS A 410 3.40 16.67 30.65
N ASN A 411 4.02 15.90 29.76
CA ASN A 411 3.61 15.81 28.36
C ASN A 411 2.68 14.62 28.11
N ASN A 412 2.73 13.55 28.90
CA ASN A 412 1.95 12.33 28.64
C ASN A 412 0.86 12.02 29.67
N PHE A 413 0.84 12.67 30.84
CA PHE A 413 -0.04 12.28 31.94
C PHE A 413 -1.53 12.42 31.59
N ILE A 414 -1.93 13.49 30.89
CA ILE A 414 -3.32 13.72 30.47
C ILE A 414 -3.81 12.58 29.57
N LYS A 415 -2.97 12.17 28.62
CA LYS A 415 -3.25 11.08 27.68
C LYS A 415 -3.48 9.75 28.41
N ARG A 416 -2.64 9.46 29.41
CA ARG A 416 -2.78 8.26 30.25
C ARG A 416 -4.03 8.29 31.11
N ILE A 417 -4.35 9.44 31.68
CA ILE A 417 -5.58 9.63 32.46
C ILE A 417 -6.80 9.37 31.56
N ALA A 418 -6.83 9.91 30.34
CA ALA A 418 -7.88 9.61 29.36
C ALA A 418 -8.01 8.11 29.06
N MET A 419 -6.89 7.43 28.80
CA MET A 419 -6.88 5.97 28.57
C MET A 419 -7.50 5.21 29.75
N LEU A 420 -7.05 5.50 30.98
CA LEU A 420 -7.55 4.84 32.19
C LEU A 420 -9.03 5.10 32.42
N ILE A 421 -9.47 6.35 32.21
CA ILE A 421 -10.88 6.73 32.40
C ILE A 421 -11.76 5.99 31.41
N TYR A 422 -11.39 5.95 30.12
CA TYR A 422 -12.23 5.29 29.12
C TYR A 422 -12.22 3.77 29.22
N ASP A 423 -11.09 3.18 29.60
CA ASP A 423 -10.96 1.72 29.76
C ASP A 423 -11.70 1.19 31.01
N LYS A 424 -11.64 1.91 32.14
CA LYS A 424 -12.28 1.49 33.40
C LYS A 424 -13.67 2.07 33.62
N TYR A 425 -13.91 3.29 33.16
CA TYR A 425 -15.10 4.08 33.45
C TYR A 425 -15.69 4.72 32.18
N PRO A 426 -16.04 3.92 31.15
CA PRO A 426 -16.47 4.44 29.84
C PRO A 426 -17.63 5.43 29.96
N GLU A 427 -18.62 5.15 30.83
CA GLU A 427 -19.78 6.03 31.06
C GLU A 427 -19.42 7.41 31.62
N LYS A 428 -18.31 7.54 32.36
CA LYS A 428 -17.85 8.82 32.91
C LYS A 428 -17.07 9.64 31.89
N SER A 429 -16.62 9.03 30.80
CA SER A 429 -15.81 9.68 29.77
C SER A 429 -16.55 10.81 29.07
N ILE A 430 -17.86 10.66 28.85
CA ILE A 430 -18.72 11.70 28.26
C ILE A 430 -18.70 12.96 29.10
N LEU A 431 -19.09 12.84 30.37
CA LEU A 431 -19.17 13.97 31.29
C LEU A 431 -17.80 14.62 31.48
N PHE A 432 -16.76 13.80 31.59
CA PHE A 432 -15.39 14.26 31.74
C PHE A 432 -14.92 15.07 30.53
N PHE A 433 -15.10 14.54 29.33
CA PHE A 433 -14.70 15.22 28.11
C PHE A 433 -15.48 16.53 27.88
N GLN A 434 -16.79 16.53 28.10
CA GLN A 434 -17.63 17.73 27.98
C GLN A 434 -17.22 18.84 28.95
N ILE A 435 -16.91 18.51 30.21
CA ILE A 435 -16.47 19.50 31.21
C ILE A 435 -15.10 20.10 30.82
N ILE A 436 -14.16 19.30 30.34
CA ILE A 436 -12.86 19.81 29.90
C ILE A 436 -13.01 20.69 28.64
N CYS A 437 -13.83 20.27 27.68
CA CYS A 437 -14.10 21.05 26.47
C CYS A 437 -14.77 22.40 26.79
N LYS A 438 -15.69 22.44 27.76
CA LYS A 438 -16.36 23.68 28.19
C LYS A 438 -15.41 24.64 28.90
N ASN A 439 -14.56 24.13 29.79
CA ASN A 439 -13.70 24.97 30.63
C ASN A 439 -12.35 25.30 30.01
N LYS A 440 -11.90 24.57 28.99
CA LYS A 440 -10.65 24.78 28.24
C LYS A 440 -9.45 25.12 29.15
N PRO A 441 -8.99 24.17 29.98
CA PRO A 441 -7.91 24.44 30.94
C PRO A 441 -6.66 24.99 30.24
N LYS A 442 -5.99 25.93 30.88
CA LYS A 442 -4.80 26.61 30.35
C LYS A 442 -3.50 26.01 30.88
N ASN A 443 -3.55 25.33 32.03
CA ASN A 443 -2.39 24.76 32.68
C ASN A 443 -2.74 23.46 33.44
N ASP A 444 -1.69 22.73 33.87
CA ASP A 444 -1.85 21.41 34.48
C ASP A 444 -2.59 21.51 35.83
N LYS A 445 -2.43 22.61 36.57
CA LYS A 445 -3.12 22.86 37.85
C LYS A 445 -4.63 22.99 37.62
N GLU A 446 -5.06 23.79 36.67
CA GLU A 446 -6.48 23.95 36.31
C GLU A 446 -7.11 22.62 35.87
N PHE A 447 -6.41 21.84 35.04
CA PHE A 447 -6.87 20.51 34.65
C PHE A 447 -7.07 19.58 35.86
N LEU A 448 -6.09 19.53 36.78
CA LEU A 448 -6.18 18.70 37.97
C LEU A 448 -7.25 19.19 38.96
N ILE A 449 -7.48 20.50 39.07
CA ILE A 449 -8.59 21.05 39.87
C ILE A 449 -9.93 20.62 39.29
N LEU A 450 -10.10 20.69 37.96
CA LEU A 450 -11.32 20.22 37.29
C LEU A 450 -11.54 18.72 37.50
N LEU A 451 -10.49 17.91 37.41
CA LEU A 451 -10.55 16.48 37.68
C LEU A 451 -10.90 16.19 39.13
N LYS A 452 -10.26 16.87 40.09
CA LYS A 452 -10.50 16.67 41.53
C LYS A 452 -11.91 17.09 41.93
N ASN A 453 -12.38 18.25 41.47
CA ASN A 453 -13.66 18.81 41.93
C ASN A 453 -14.87 18.14 41.28
N ASN A 454 -14.80 17.81 39.99
CA ASN A 454 -15.94 17.26 39.25
C ASN A 454 -15.91 15.73 39.18
N PHE A 455 -14.76 15.10 39.43
CA PHE A 455 -14.55 13.65 39.28
C PHE A 455 -13.71 13.06 40.40
N ILE A 456 -14.11 13.31 41.66
CA ILE A 456 -13.40 12.86 42.88
C ILE A 456 -13.06 11.36 42.83
N MET A 457 -13.99 10.52 42.34
CA MET A 457 -13.76 9.08 42.20
C MET A 457 -12.63 8.76 41.22
N LEU A 458 -12.59 9.41 40.04
CA LEU A 458 -11.54 9.22 39.05
C LEU A 458 -10.19 9.75 39.56
N TYR A 459 -10.20 10.92 40.21
CA TYR A 459 -9.01 11.47 40.86
C TYR A 459 -8.47 10.56 41.96
N ASN A 460 -9.34 9.80 42.63
CA ASN A 460 -8.98 8.90 43.71
C ASN A 460 -8.59 7.48 43.27
N ASP A 461 -8.80 7.11 42.00
CA ASP A 461 -8.35 5.84 41.45
C ASP A 461 -6.84 5.66 41.63
N LYS A 462 -6.44 4.45 42.01
CA LYS A 462 -5.04 4.13 42.34
C LYS A 462 -4.12 4.41 41.15
N ASP A 463 -4.53 4.06 39.94
CA ASP A 463 -3.69 4.17 38.75
C ASP A 463 -3.64 5.61 38.26
N VAL A 464 -4.75 6.34 38.33
CA VAL A 464 -4.78 7.79 38.05
C VAL A 464 -3.88 8.55 39.02
N LYS A 465 -3.92 8.23 40.33
CA LYS A 465 -3.02 8.84 41.33
C LYS A 465 -1.56 8.56 41.05
N ASN A 466 -1.22 7.33 40.66
CA ASN A 466 0.17 6.97 40.32
C ASN A 466 0.67 7.78 39.13
N VAL A 467 -0.14 7.91 38.07
CA VAL A 467 0.17 8.74 36.89
C VAL A 467 0.43 10.20 37.29
N ILE A 468 -0.43 10.79 38.15
CA ILE A 468 -0.26 12.18 38.60
C ILE A 468 1.02 12.36 39.43
N LYS A 469 1.30 11.42 40.35
CA LYS A 469 2.50 11.43 41.20
C LYS A 469 3.78 11.33 40.38
N GLU A 470 3.86 10.38 39.46
CA GLU A 470 5.01 10.20 38.58
C GLU A 470 5.27 11.43 37.71
N ALA A 471 4.20 12.07 37.23
CA ALA A 471 4.31 13.27 36.41
C ALA A 471 4.84 14.50 37.16
N LYS A 472 4.97 14.42 38.50
CA LYS A 472 5.40 15.52 39.40
C LYS A 472 4.56 16.78 39.19
N VAL A 473 3.26 16.63 38.97
CA VAL A 473 2.31 17.74 38.85
C VAL A 473 1.66 17.95 40.22
N GLU A 474 2.18 18.91 40.98
CA GLU A 474 1.62 19.25 42.29
C GLU A 474 0.49 20.28 42.17
N ILE A 475 -0.65 19.98 42.81
CA ILE A 475 -1.61 21.00 43.20
C ILE A 475 -1.06 21.62 44.47
N LYS A 476 -0.21 22.66 44.37
CA LYS A 476 -0.01 23.55 45.52
C LYS A 476 -1.34 24.29 45.71
N LEU A 477 -2.07 23.91 46.77
CA LEU A 477 -3.34 24.51 47.16
C LEU A 477 -3.17 26.02 47.26
#